data_AF-A0A4W3IAJ2-F1
#
_entry.id   AF-A0A4W3IAJ2-F1
#
_cell.length_a   1.000
_cell.length_b   1.000
_cell.length_c   1.000
_cell.angle_alpha   90.00
_cell.angle_beta   90.00
_cell.angle_gamma   90.00
#
_symmetry.space_group_name_H-M   'P 1'
#
loop_
_entity.id
_entity.type
_entity.pdbx_description
1 polymer ?
#
loop_
_entity_poly.entity_id
_entity_poly.type
_entity_poly.pdbx_seq_one_letter_code
_entity_poly.pdbx_strand_id
1 'polypeptide(L)'
;YLLHLTYSCPRNGRNSNNYCSFLISAKTCEFASPSEGGASTDDCSRLEVQHGPMPKSSTLFVGYAFILTAATETDRRTNKGSPRDESASGEEEAEYVETAVYNKRYTEAQLQAGGGYILQDFNEAQCKAAFQCLLIADQHCRTQKYFLCLAGGIPCVSNQWVRDICLSNQLQPYTNYLLPAGYSLEEDRILEWHAQTTPFRNMKVLLVSDQRENFLNLWSEILMMAGAASVRQHDSTAQNKDIPLGIFDLVVTDTSCPSSLLKCAESLALPVVSQEWVIQCLIVGVKVGYRQHPKYKHTYTSS
;
A
#
# COMPACT_ATOMS: atom_id res chain seq x y z
N TYR A 1 -12.96 41.85 -13.60
CA TYR A 1 -13.47 42.08 -12.23
C TYR A 1 -12.75 41.12 -11.30
N LEU A 2 -11.63 41.57 -10.74
CA LEU A 2 -10.81 40.87 -9.74
C LEU A 2 -11.29 41.34 -8.37
N LEU A 3 -11.71 40.42 -7.51
CA LEU A 3 -11.90 40.69 -6.09
C LEU A 3 -10.65 40.24 -5.34
N HIS A 4 -9.85 41.22 -4.94
CA HIS A 4 -8.76 41.11 -3.99
C HIS A 4 -9.36 40.91 -2.59
N LEU A 5 -8.98 39.84 -1.90
CA LEU A 5 -9.05 39.76 -0.44
C LEU A 5 -7.62 39.71 0.09
N THR A 6 -7.12 40.87 0.52
CA THR A 6 -5.90 41.02 1.29
C THR A 6 -6.20 40.75 2.76
N TYR A 7 -5.56 39.72 3.33
CA TYR A 7 -5.35 39.63 4.77
C TYR A 7 -3.87 39.87 5.07
N SER A 8 -3.59 40.98 5.74
CA SER A 8 -2.28 41.34 6.27
C SER A 8 -2.01 40.57 7.56
N CYS A 9 -0.84 39.94 7.66
CA CYS A 9 -0.28 39.45 8.91
C CYS A 9 1.02 40.24 9.23
N PRO A 10 1.33 40.56 10.51
CA PRO A 10 2.39 41.48 10.86
C PRO A 10 3.78 40.84 10.77
N ARG A 11 4.75 41.65 10.30
CA ARG A 11 6.18 41.34 10.23
C ARG A 11 6.82 41.21 11.62
N ASN A 12 7.49 40.09 11.85
CA ASN A 12 8.75 39.93 12.57
C ASN A 12 9.15 38.46 12.33
N GLY A 13 10.25 38.06 11.71
CA GLY A 13 11.51 38.70 11.44
C GLY A 13 12.57 37.62 11.64
N ARG A 14 12.88 36.85 10.60
CA ARG A 14 14.16 36.18 10.31
C ARG A 14 14.08 35.35 9.03
N ASN A 15 15.12 35.49 8.23
CA ASN A 15 15.29 35.02 6.86
C ASN A 15 15.23 33.49 6.71
N SER A 16 14.43 33.03 5.75
CA SER A 16 14.88 32.14 4.67
C SER A 16 13.79 32.05 3.60
N ASN A 17 14.02 32.70 2.46
CA ASN A 17 13.22 32.51 1.25
C ASN A 17 13.45 31.09 0.74
N ASN A 18 12.49 30.18 0.92
CA ASN A 18 12.38 28.95 0.15
C ASN A 18 11.01 28.94 -0.54
N TYR A 19 10.90 29.71 -1.63
CA TYR A 19 9.91 29.39 -2.64
C TYR A 19 10.37 28.08 -3.30
N CYS A 20 9.63 27.00 -3.08
CA CYS A 20 9.87 25.73 -3.76
C CYS A 20 9.38 25.88 -5.21
N SER A 21 10.20 26.50 -6.05
CA SER A 21 10.02 26.50 -7.49
C SER A 21 10.30 25.10 -8.02
N PHE A 22 9.27 24.45 -8.58
CA PHE A 22 9.45 23.24 -9.37
C PHE A 22 10.14 23.62 -10.69
N LEU A 23 11.48 23.66 -10.67
CA LEU A 23 12.28 23.71 -11.89
C LEU A 23 12.34 22.30 -12.47
N ILE A 24 11.61 22.11 -13.58
CA ILE A 24 11.75 20.96 -14.46
C ILE A 24 13.14 21.07 -15.11
N SER A 25 14.12 20.35 -14.57
CA SER A 25 15.38 20.10 -15.28
C SER A 25 15.15 18.93 -16.23
N ALA A 26 14.75 19.25 -17.47
CA ALA A 26 14.81 18.30 -18.57
C ALA A 26 16.28 18.02 -18.86
N LYS A 27 16.83 16.94 -18.28
CA LYS A 27 18.05 16.35 -18.80
C LYS A 27 17.69 15.61 -20.08
N THR A 28 18.04 16.21 -21.21
CA THR A 28 18.17 15.52 -22.49
C THR A 28 19.18 14.39 -22.34
N CYS A 29 18.72 13.15 -22.32
CA CYS A 29 19.58 11.99 -22.55
C CYS A 29 19.90 11.95 -24.05
N GLU A 30 21.13 12.35 -24.37
CA GLU A 30 21.73 12.09 -25.68
C GLU A 30 21.84 10.56 -25.88
N PHE A 31 21.31 10.10 -27.01
CA PHE A 31 21.43 8.73 -27.47
C PHE A 31 22.90 8.40 -27.75
N ALA A 32 23.47 7.47 -26.99
CA ALA A 32 24.66 6.75 -27.35
C ALA A 32 24.29 5.29 -27.69
N SER A 33 24.43 4.93 -28.96
CA SER A 33 24.68 3.56 -29.44
C SER A 33 26.16 3.47 -29.83
N PRO A 34 26.83 2.30 -29.90
CA PRO A 34 26.33 0.93 -30.15
C PRO A 34 26.80 -0.05 -29.02
N SER A 35 26.47 -1.34 -28.90
CA SER A 35 26.16 -2.43 -29.83
C SER A 35 25.64 -3.65 -29.04
N GLU A 36 24.78 -4.44 -29.69
CA GLU A 36 24.53 -5.89 -29.51
C GLU A 36 23.89 -6.40 -28.20
N GLY A 37 22.56 -6.35 -28.21
CA GLY A 37 21.67 -7.23 -27.48
C GLY A 37 20.27 -7.08 -28.09
N GLY A 38 20.05 -7.71 -29.24
CA GLY A 38 18.80 -7.56 -29.99
C GLY A 38 17.60 -8.07 -29.19
N ALA A 39 16.88 -7.16 -28.53
CA ALA A 39 15.47 -7.40 -28.23
C ALA A 39 14.75 -7.52 -29.58
N SER A 40 14.17 -8.68 -29.85
CA SER A 40 13.50 -8.92 -31.11
C SER A 40 12.33 -7.93 -31.27
N THR A 41 12.09 -7.43 -32.49
CA THR A 41 10.89 -6.62 -32.81
C THR A 41 9.57 -7.35 -32.48
N ASP A 42 9.64 -8.67 -32.37
CA ASP A 42 8.57 -9.57 -31.95
C ASP A 42 8.24 -9.42 -30.44
N ASP A 43 9.24 -9.23 -29.56
CA ASP A 43 9.01 -9.08 -28.13
C ASP A 43 8.33 -7.74 -27.78
N CYS A 44 8.68 -6.65 -28.47
CA CYS A 44 8.05 -5.34 -28.26
C CYS A 44 6.57 -5.37 -28.67
N SER A 45 6.28 -5.94 -29.85
CA SER A 45 4.91 -6.07 -30.35
C SER A 45 4.05 -6.99 -29.50
N ARG A 46 4.62 -8.08 -28.94
CA ARG A 46 3.92 -8.96 -27.99
C ARG A 46 3.56 -8.25 -26.68
N LEU A 47 4.46 -7.44 -26.13
CA LEU A 47 4.19 -6.67 -24.91
C LEU A 47 3.07 -5.64 -25.12
N GLU A 48 3.05 -4.95 -26.26
CA GLU A 48 2.01 -3.98 -26.58
C GLU A 48 0.62 -4.62 -26.72
N VAL A 49 0.55 -5.79 -27.37
CA VAL A 49 -0.71 -6.56 -27.50
C VAL A 49 -1.24 -6.98 -26.12
N GLN A 50 -0.34 -7.45 -25.25
CA GLN A 50 -0.69 -7.98 -23.94
C GLN A 50 -1.02 -6.87 -22.91
N HIS A 51 -0.21 -5.82 -22.84
CA HIS A 51 -0.27 -4.81 -21.78
C HIS A 51 -0.73 -3.42 -22.25
N GLY A 52 -1.09 -3.29 -23.53
CA GLY A 52 -1.38 -2.00 -24.16
C GLY A 52 -0.10 -1.30 -24.62
N PRO A 53 -0.22 -0.29 -25.50
CA PRO A 53 0.93 0.41 -26.07
C PRO A 53 1.60 1.34 -25.04
N MET A 54 2.73 1.95 -25.41
CA MET A 54 3.20 3.15 -24.72
C MET A 54 2.22 4.32 -24.93
N PRO A 55 2.06 5.22 -23.94
CA PRO A 55 1.20 6.38 -24.10
C PRO A 55 1.68 7.26 -25.25
N LYS A 56 0.74 7.75 -26.07
CA LYS A 56 1.07 8.64 -27.20
C LYS A 56 1.35 10.07 -26.73
N SER A 57 0.71 10.49 -25.63
CA SER A 57 0.94 11.78 -24.99
C SER A 57 1.84 11.61 -23.76
N SER A 58 2.87 12.45 -23.66
CA SER A 58 3.79 12.50 -22.53
C SER A 58 3.24 13.23 -21.31
N THR A 59 1.97 13.67 -21.36
CA THR A 59 1.35 14.45 -20.28
C THR A 59 0.12 13.78 -19.65
N LEU A 60 -0.21 12.55 -20.04
CA LEU A 60 -1.41 11.84 -19.55
C LEU A 60 -1.47 11.70 -18.03
N PHE A 61 -0.33 11.49 -17.39
CA PHE A 61 -0.22 11.23 -15.96
C PHE A 61 0.50 12.36 -15.20
N VAL A 62 0.62 13.55 -15.80
CA VAL A 62 1.25 14.70 -15.13
C VAL A 62 0.47 15.07 -13.87
N GLY A 63 1.20 15.25 -12.77
CA GLY A 63 0.64 15.53 -11.44
C GLY A 63 0.26 14.28 -10.65
N TYR A 64 0.26 13.09 -11.27
CA TYR A 64 0.05 11.82 -10.58
C TYR A 64 1.36 11.27 -10.02
N ALA A 65 1.28 10.68 -8.84
CA ALA A 65 2.32 9.85 -8.24
C ALA A 65 1.83 8.40 -8.11
N PHE A 66 2.73 7.45 -8.38
CA PHE A 66 2.40 6.03 -8.43
C PHE A 66 3.29 5.20 -7.54
N ILE A 67 2.67 4.32 -6.76
CA ILE A 67 3.33 3.26 -6.01
C ILE A 67 2.99 1.95 -6.71
N LEU A 68 3.99 1.16 -7.10
CA LEU A 68 3.74 -0.11 -7.78
C LEU A 68 4.07 -1.30 -6.86
N THR A 69 3.13 -2.24 -6.79
CA THR A 69 3.31 -3.56 -6.16
C THR A 69 2.74 -4.65 -7.06
N ALA A 70 3.01 -5.91 -6.74
CA ALA A 70 2.50 -7.07 -7.45
C ALA A 70 2.10 -8.14 -6.43
N ALA A 71 1.01 -8.86 -6.72
CA ALA A 71 0.61 -10.00 -5.91
C ALA A 71 1.65 -11.11 -5.96
N THR A 72 1.92 -11.70 -4.79
CA THR A 72 2.75 -12.89 -4.68
C THR A 72 2.00 -14.11 -5.20
N GLU A 73 2.73 -15.20 -5.47
CA GLU A 73 2.11 -16.47 -5.85
C GLU A 73 1.16 -16.99 -4.77
N THR A 74 1.49 -16.75 -3.49
CA THR A 74 0.61 -17.05 -2.36
C THR A 74 -0.69 -16.24 -2.41
N ASP A 75 -0.62 -14.93 -2.68
CA ASP A 75 -1.83 -14.10 -2.84
C ASP A 75 -2.70 -14.60 -4.01
N ARG A 76 -2.08 -14.95 -5.15
CA ARG A 76 -2.81 -15.47 -6.32
C ARG A 76 -3.54 -16.77 -6.03
N ARG A 77 -2.92 -17.67 -5.25
CA ARG A 77 -3.55 -18.92 -4.84
C ARG A 77 -4.71 -18.69 -3.87
N THR A 78 -4.52 -17.85 -2.86
CA THR A 78 -5.58 -17.56 -1.88
C THR A 78 -6.77 -16.86 -2.54
N ASN A 79 -6.51 -15.99 -3.50
CA ASN A 79 -7.57 -15.23 -4.17
C ASN A 79 -8.36 -16.09 -5.18
N LYS A 80 -7.75 -17.13 -5.74
CA LYS A 80 -8.45 -18.13 -6.59
C LYS A 80 -9.25 -19.15 -5.77
N GLY A 81 -8.85 -19.39 -4.52
CA GLY A 81 -9.42 -20.40 -3.63
C GLY A 81 -10.48 -19.89 -2.65
N SER A 82 -10.92 -18.62 -2.71
CA SER A 82 -12.11 -18.23 -1.94
C SER A 82 -13.30 -19.04 -2.45
N PRO A 83 -14.11 -19.65 -1.57
CA PRO A 83 -15.24 -20.46 -1.99
C PRO A 83 -16.18 -19.59 -2.82
N ARG A 84 -16.10 -19.73 -4.14
CA ARG A 84 -17.26 -19.49 -4.97
C ARG A 84 -18.27 -20.51 -4.51
N ASP A 85 -19.36 -20.01 -3.97
CA ASP A 85 -20.57 -20.74 -3.70
C ASP A 85 -20.84 -21.69 -4.88
N GLU A 86 -20.58 -22.99 -4.72
CA GLU A 86 -20.85 -24.03 -5.74
C GLU A 86 -22.36 -24.17 -6.03
N SER A 87 -23.17 -23.27 -5.47
CA SER A 87 -24.62 -23.15 -5.62
C SER A 87 -25.07 -22.20 -6.75
N ALA A 88 -24.17 -21.44 -7.38
CA ALA A 88 -24.55 -20.50 -8.44
C ALA A 88 -24.55 -21.17 -9.83
N SER A 89 -25.45 -22.14 -10.02
CA SER A 89 -25.95 -22.48 -11.35
C SER A 89 -26.76 -21.29 -11.90
N GLY A 90 -26.21 -20.55 -12.85
CA GLY A 90 -26.92 -19.43 -13.48
C GLY A 90 -26.02 -18.49 -14.26
N GLU A 91 -25.75 -18.86 -15.50
CA GLU A 91 -25.49 -18.02 -16.68
C GLU A 91 -25.19 -16.53 -16.45
N GLU A 92 -24.00 -16.20 -15.92
CA GLU A 92 -23.27 -14.98 -16.29
C GLU A 92 -21.77 -15.35 -16.31
N GLU A 93 -21.33 -16.00 -17.38
CA GLU A 93 -19.91 -16.01 -17.76
C GLU A 93 -19.53 -14.56 -18.08
N ALA A 94 -19.22 -13.78 -17.05
CA ALA A 94 -18.37 -12.61 -17.22
C ALA A 94 -17.09 -13.13 -17.86
N GLU A 95 -16.96 -12.88 -19.16
CA GLU A 95 -15.83 -13.22 -20.01
C GLU A 95 -14.55 -12.86 -19.25
N TYR A 96 -13.94 -13.86 -18.60
CA TYR A 96 -12.63 -13.72 -18.00
C TYR A 96 -11.67 -13.57 -19.17
N VAL A 97 -11.52 -12.34 -19.66
CA VAL A 97 -10.42 -12.00 -20.55
C VAL A 97 -9.18 -12.41 -19.78
N GLU A 98 -8.51 -13.43 -20.30
CA GLU A 98 -7.24 -13.95 -19.79
C GLU A 98 -6.23 -12.79 -19.89
N THR A 99 -6.27 -11.92 -18.91
CA THR A 99 -5.50 -10.68 -18.90
C THR A 99 -4.06 -11.10 -18.69
N ALA A 100 -3.19 -10.73 -19.63
CA ALA A 100 -1.80 -11.14 -19.60
C ALA A 100 -1.16 -10.84 -18.24
N VAL A 101 -0.28 -11.74 -17.80
CA VAL A 101 0.39 -11.67 -16.49
C VAL A 101 0.98 -10.27 -16.27
N TYR A 102 0.53 -9.59 -15.23
CA TYR A 102 0.95 -8.22 -14.94
C TYR A 102 2.47 -8.03 -14.96
N ASN A 103 2.91 -7.13 -15.83
CA ASN A 103 4.30 -6.75 -15.99
C ASN A 103 4.56 -5.39 -15.33
N LYS A 104 4.95 -5.42 -14.05
CA LYS A 104 5.22 -4.23 -13.24
C LYS A 104 6.21 -3.25 -13.92
N ARG A 105 7.29 -3.78 -14.52
CA ARG A 105 8.31 -2.93 -15.17
C ARG A 105 7.76 -2.23 -16.40
N TYR A 106 6.94 -2.93 -17.19
CA TYR A 106 6.30 -2.34 -18.36
C TYR A 106 5.28 -1.28 -17.97
N THR A 107 4.44 -1.55 -16.96
CA THR A 107 3.51 -0.56 -16.41
C THR A 107 4.24 0.67 -15.84
N GLU A 108 5.38 0.48 -15.17
CA GLU A 108 6.22 1.59 -14.71
C GLU A 108 6.71 2.45 -15.89
N ALA A 109 7.19 1.82 -16.96
CA ALA A 109 7.62 2.53 -18.16
C ALA A 109 6.46 3.29 -18.85
N GLN A 110 5.26 2.69 -18.92
CA GLN A 110 4.06 3.37 -19.45
C GLN A 110 3.73 4.62 -18.63
N LEU A 111 3.72 4.52 -17.30
CA LEU A 111 3.41 5.65 -16.42
C LEU A 111 4.45 6.77 -16.54
N GLN A 112 5.74 6.42 -16.58
CA GLN A 112 6.83 7.38 -16.76
C GLN A 112 6.78 8.07 -18.13
N ALA A 113 6.54 7.30 -19.20
CA ALA A 113 6.43 7.84 -20.55
C ALA A 113 5.28 8.85 -20.68
N GLY A 114 4.19 8.66 -19.91
CA GLY A 114 3.07 9.59 -19.84
C GLY A 114 3.23 10.73 -18.82
N GLY A 115 4.41 10.92 -18.23
CA GLY A 115 4.71 12.02 -17.31
C GLY A 115 4.35 11.78 -15.84
N GLY A 116 4.04 10.54 -15.47
CA GLY A 116 3.75 10.13 -14.10
C GLY A 116 5.01 9.99 -13.24
N TYR A 117 4.91 10.33 -11.96
CA TYR A 117 6.01 10.21 -11.01
C TYR A 117 5.97 8.85 -10.29
N ILE A 118 7.09 8.11 -10.30
CA ILE A 118 7.17 6.79 -9.65
C ILE A 118 7.80 6.92 -8.27
N LEU A 119 7.05 6.50 -7.26
CA LEU A 119 7.51 6.37 -5.88
C LEU A 119 8.09 4.98 -5.67
N GLN A 120 9.43 4.92 -5.55
CA GLN A 120 10.12 3.67 -5.26
C GLN A 120 9.79 3.17 -3.85
N ASP A 121 9.67 4.07 -2.90
CA ASP A 121 9.24 3.80 -1.53
C ASP A 121 8.06 4.70 -1.15
N PHE A 122 7.29 4.25 -0.16
CA PHE A 122 6.19 5.05 0.34
C PHE A 122 6.73 6.34 0.97
N ASN A 123 6.15 7.48 0.60
CA ASN A 123 6.51 8.77 1.17
C ASN A 123 5.28 9.65 1.33
N GLU A 124 4.81 9.78 2.56
CA GLU A 124 3.57 10.51 2.85
C GLU A 124 3.59 11.97 2.35
N ALA A 125 4.73 12.66 2.47
CA ALA A 125 4.85 14.05 2.03
C ALA A 125 4.72 14.16 0.51
N GLN A 126 5.33 13.24 -0.25
CA GLN A 126 5.21 13.21 -1.71
C GLN A 126 3.80 12.80 -2.14
N CYS A 127 3.17 11.83 -1.46
CA CYS A 127 1.79 11.45 -1.71
C CYS A 127 0.82 12.62 -1.52
N LYS A 128 1.03 13.45 -0.49
CA LYS A 128 0.22 14.66 -0.22
C LYS A 128 0.54 15.84 -1.13
N ALA A 129 1.76 15.91 -1.66
CA ALA A 129 2.19 16.97 -2.57
C ALA A 129 1.73 16.72 -4.02
N ALA A 130 1.52 15.46 -4.40
CA ALA A 130 0.96 15.10 -5.70
C ALA A 130 -0.49 15.56 -5.82
N PHE A 131 -0.95 15.81 -7.06
CA PHE A 131 -2.37 16.05 -7.32
C PHE A 131 -3.20 14.81 -6.99
N GLN A 132 -2.68 13.64 -7.35
CA GLN A 132 -3.27 12.34 -7.02
C GLN A 132 -2.17 11.31 -6.81
N CYS A 133 -2.22 10.57 -5.70
CA CYS A 133 -1.38 9.40 -5.50
C CYS A 133 -2.23 8.14 -5.67
N LEU A 134 -1.73 7.14 -6.39
CA LEU A 134 -2.39 5.85 -6.60
C LEU A 134 -1.40 4.70 -6.40
N LEU A 135 -1.88 3.58 -5.85
CA LEU A 135 -1.17 2.32 -5.93
C LEU A 135 -1.64 1.53 -7.14
N ILE A 136 -0.72 0.98 -7.93
CA ILE A 136 -1.01 0.11 -9.07
C ILE A 136 -0.59 -1.32 -8.77
N ALA A 137 -1.52 -2.28 -8.95
CA ALA A 137 -1.28 -3.71 -8.80
C ALA A 137 -2.18 -4.54 -9.73
N ASP A 138 -1.91 -5.84 -9.83
CA ASP A 138 -2.74 -6.81 -10.57
C ASP A 138 -4.02 -7.19 -9.83
N GLN A 139 -3.92 -7.35 -8.52
CA GLN A 139 -5.02 -7.74 -7.64
C GLN A 139 -4.72 -7.24 -6.22
N HIS A 140 -5.69 -7.40 -5.31
CA HIS A 140 -5.43 -7.18 -3.89
C HIS A 140 -4.36 -8.16 -3.39
N CYS A 141 -3.41 -7.67 -2.59
CA CYS A 141 -2.26 -8.44 -2.14
C CYS A 141 -1.76 -8.01 -0.77
N ARG A 142 -1.03 -8.90 -0.10
CA ARG A 142 -0.59 -8.69 1.28
C ARG A 142 0.84 -8.19 1.37
N THR A 143 1.15 -7.14 0.60
CA THR A 143 2.49 -6.52 0.55
C THR A 143 2.56 -5.26 1.42
N GLN A 144 3.76 -4.88 1.88
CA GLN A 144 3.98 -3.63 2.64
C GLN A 144 3.38 -2.41 1.95
N LYS A 145 3.66 -2.23 0.66
CA LYS A 145 3.15 -1.10 -0.13
C LYS A 145 1.62 -1.07 -0.17
N TYR A 146 0.98 -2.23 -0.27
CA TYR A 146 -0.48 -2.34 -0.27
C TYR A 146 -1.06 -1.89 1.08
N PHE A 147 -0.50 -2.40 2.19
CA PHE A 147 -0.94 -2.04 3.53
C PHE A 147 -0.66 -0.58 3.89
N LEU A 148 0.47 -0.01 3.46
CA LEU A 148 0.75 1.42 3.62
C LEU A 148 -0.25 2.29 2.85
N CYS A 149 -0.67 1.85 1.67
CA CYS A 149 -1.69 2.57 0.91
C CYS A 149 -3.07 2.49 1.55
N LEU A 150 -3.48 1.32 2.06
CA LEU A 150 -4.70 1.20 2.86
C LEU A 150 -4.65 2.10 4.10
N ALA A 151 -3.54 2.05 4.85
CA ALA A 151 -3.32 2.87 6.05
C ALA A 151 -3.36 4.37 5.75
N GLY A 152 -2.75 4.80 4.64
CA GLY A 152 -2.72 6.20 4.20
C GLY A 152 -3.97 6.65 3.43
N GLY A 153 -4.93 5.76 3.19
CA GLY A 153 -6.12 6.05 2.38
C GLY A 153 -5.81 6.35 0.91
N ILE A 154 -4.70 5.82 0.38
CA ILE A 154 -4.33 5.92 -1.03
C ILE A 154 -5.12 4.85 -1.80
N PRO A 155 -5.84 5.22 -2.88
CA PRO A 155 -6.59 4.25 -3.67
C PRO A 155 -5.67 3.19 -4.30
N CYS A 156 -6.05 1.92 -4.12
CA CYS A 156 -5.41 0.78 -4.78
C CYS A 156 -6.16 0.51 -6.08
N VAL A 157 -5.47 0.57 -7.22
CA VAL A 157 -6.06 0.55 -8.56
C VAL A 157 -5.44 -0.57 -9.39
N SER A 158 -6.26 -1.22 -10.22
CA SER A 158 -5.81 -2.27 -11.14
C SER A 158 -4.87 -1.72 -12.20
N ASN A 159 -3.86 -2.49 -12.59
CA ASN A 159 -3.00 -2.18 -13.74
C ASN A 159 -3.77 -2.05 -15.06
N GLN A 160 -4.98 -2.62 -15.14
CA GLN A 160 -5.86 -2.45 -16.30
C GLN A 160 -6.22 -0.98 -16.56
N TRP A 161 -6.31 -0.16 -15.51
CA TRP A 161 -6.53 1.28 -15.65
C TRP A 161 -5.44 1.95 -16.49
N VAL A 162 -4.18 1.58 -16.26
CA VAL A 162 -3.04 2.10 -17.03
C VAL A 162 -3.13 1.63 -18.48
N ARG A 163 -3.39 0.33 -18.68
CA ARG A 163 -3.55 -0.27 -20.02
C ARG A 163 -4.64 0.45 -20.84
N ASP A 164 -5.81 0.67 -20.26
CA ASP A 164 -6.95 1.27 -20.95
C ASP A 164 -6.71 2.76 -21.27
N ILE A 165 -6.03 3.50 -20.38
CA ILE A 165 -5.59 4.87 -20.65
C ILE A 165 -4.57 4.90 -21.80
N CYS A 166 -3.60 3.97 -21.81
CA CYS A 166 -2.61 3.90 -22.89
C CYS A 166 -3.25 3.53 -24.25
N LEU A 167 -4.25 2.65 -24.25
CA LEU A 167 -5.00 2.27 -25.46
C LEU A 167 -5.86 3.42 -26.00
N SER A 168 -6.65 4.05 -25.13
CA SER A 168 -7.55 5.15 -25.50
C SER A 168 -6.84 6.50 -25.66
N ASN A 169 -5.62 6.63 -25.12
CA ASN A 169 -4.88 7.88 -24.98
C ASN A 169 -5.70 8.99 -24.30
N GLN A 170 -6.56 8.59 -23.35
CA GLN A 170 -7.43 9.47 -22.59
C GLN A 170 -7.48 9.03 -21.14
N LEU A 171 -7.36 9.98 -20.22
CA LEU A 171 -7.45 9.72 -18.78
C LEU A 171 -8.86 9.20 -18.42
N GLN A 172 -8.92 8.04 -17.78
CA GLN A 172 -10.15 7.39 -17.33
C GLN A 172 -10.31 7.55 -15.80
N PRO A 173 -11.54 7.58 -15.27
CA PRO A 173 -11.76 7.61 -13.84
C PRO A 173 -11.23 6.34 -13.17
N TYR A 174 -10.29 6.47 -12.24
CA TYR A 174 -9.70 5.33 -11.53
C TYR A 174 -10.70 4.59 -10.63
N THR A 175 -11.81 5.23 -10.27
CA THR A 175 -12.84 4.66 -9.38
C THR A 175 -13.46 3.39 -9.93
N ASN A 176 -13.48 3.23 -11.26
CA ASN A 176 -13.99 2.02 -11.93
C ASN A 176 -13.00 0.84 -11.90
N TYR A 177 -11.80 1.07 -11.37
CA TYR A 177 -10.68 0.13 -11.37
C TYR A 177 -10.13 -0.10 -9.96
N LEU A 178 -10.90 0.27 -8.93
CA LEU A 178 -10.50 0.06 -7.54
C LEU A 178 -10.34 -1.43 -7.25
N LEU A 179 -9.19 -1.79 -6.69
CA LEU A 179 -8.94 -3.12 -6.18
C LEU A 179 -9.57 -3.27 -4.79
N PRO A 180 -10.08 -4.46 -4.43
CA PRO A 180 -10.63 -4.72 -3.11
C PRO A 180 -9.61 -4.49 -1.99
N ALA A 181 -10.01 -4.06 -0.79
CA ALA A 181 -9.11 -3.90 0.34
C ALA A 181 -8.42 -5.22 0.73
N GLY A 182 -9.13 -6.34 0.63
CA GLY A 182 -8.59 -7.67 0.86
C GLY A 182 -9.60 -8.65 1.43
N TYR A 183 -9.13 -9.84 1.79
CA TYR A 183 -9.96 -10.88 2.41
C TYR A 183 -10.14 -10.63 3.92
N SER A 184 -11.39 -10.50 4.36
CA SER A 184 -11.76 -10.41 5.77
C SER A 184 -11.93 -11.81 6.38
N LEU A 185 -11.30 -12.04 7.52
CA LEU A 185 -11.46 -13.29 8.28
C LEU A 185 -12.80 -13.35 9.02
N GLU A 186 -13.32 -12.20 9.47
CA GLU A 186 -14.60 -12.12 10.18
C GLU A 186 -15.79 -12.31 9.24
N GLU A 187 -15.75 -11.67 8.07
CA GLU A 187 -16.84 -11.70 7.09
C GLU A 187 -16.70 -12.85 6.09
N ASP A 188 -15.58 -13.57 6.14
CA ASP A 188 -15.24 -14.70 5.26
C ASP A 188 -15.42 -14.39 3.77
N ARG A 189 -15.06 -13.16 3.38
CA ARG A 189 -15.24 -12.64 2.01
C ARG A 189 -14.23 -11.55 1.69
N ILE A 190 -14.10 -11.25 0.40
CA ILE A 190 -13.34 -10.10 -0.08
C ILE A 190 -14.13 -8.81 0.19
N LEU A 191 -13.49 -7.84 0.82
CA LEU A 191 -14.06 -6.51 1.08
C LEU A 191 -13.58 -5.51 0.02
N GLU A 192 -14.51 -4.71 -0.46
CA GLU A 192 -14.23 -3.60 -1.37
C GLU A 192 -13.36 -2.54 -0.68
N TRP A 193 -12.67 -1.74 -1.50
CA TRP A 193 -11.92 -0.61 -0.98
C TRP A 193 -12.88 0.42 -0.37
N HIS A 194 -12.48 0.98 0.76
CA HIS A 194 -13.17 2.06 1.44
C HIS A 194 -12.22 3.20 1.71
N ALA A 195 -12.77 4.41 1.77
CA ALA A 195 -11.98 5.62 1.96
C ALA A 195 -11.53 5.77 3.42
N GLN A 196 -10.32 6.31 3.58
CA GLN A 196 -9.68 6.78 4.82
C GLN A 196 -10.32 6.34 6.13
N THR A 197 -9.74 5.29 6.70
CA THR A 197 -9.98 4.93 8.09
C THR A 197 -8.67 5.00 8.86
N THR A 198 -8.69 5.57 10.06
CA THR A 198 -7.56 5.53 11.00
C THR A 198 -7.89 4.52 12.10
N PRO A 199 -7.81 3.20 11.83
CA PRO A 199 -8.26 2.17 12.77
C PRO A 199 -7.51 2.21 14.10
N PHE A 200 -6.30 2.78 14.12
CA PHE A 200 -5.45 2.87 15.30
C PHE A 200 -5.38 4.28 15.91
N ARG A 201 -6.35 5.14 15.60
CA ARG A 201 -6.37 6.53 16.08
C ARG A 201 -6.13 6.60 17.60
N ASN A 202 -5.13 7.39 17.99
CA ASN A 202 -4.74 7.63 19.38
C ASN A 202 -4.20 6.40 20.15
N MET A 203 -3.92 5.28 19.48
CA MET A 203 -3.39 4.09 20.15
C MET A 203 -1.88 4.18 20.38
N LYS A 204 -1.43 3.73 21.54
CA LYS A 204 -0.02 3.53 21.90
C LYS A 204 0.30 2.05 21.79
N VAL A 205 1.09 1.67 20.80
CA VAL A 205 1.37 0.27 20.49
C VAL A 205 2.81 -0.09 20.86
N LEU A 206 2.98 -1.27 21.46
CA LEU A 206 4.28 -1.90 21.64
C LEU A 206 4.46 -3.01 20.59
N LEU A 207 5.50 -2.90 19.77
CA LEU A 207 5.94 -3.97 18.87
C LEU A 207 7.05 -4.77 19.55
N VAL A 208 6.89 -6.09 19.57
CA VAL A 208 7.90 -7.01 20.09
C VAL A 208 8.16 -8.09 19.05
N SER A 209 9.42 -8.28 18.65
CA SER A 209 9.84 -9.34 17.72
C SER A 209 11.36 -9.43 17.70
N ASP A 210 11.92 -10.56 17.28
CA ASP A 210 13.34 -10.71 16.92
C ASP A 210 13.64 -10.24 15.48
N GLN A 211 12.60 -9.94 14.69
CA GLN A 211 12.73 -9.52 13.30
C GLN A 211 12.71 -7.99 13.14
N ARG A 212 13.89 -7.40 12.97
CA ARG A 212 14.03 -5.94 12.84
C ARG A 212 13.31 -5.36 11.62
N GLU A 213 13.63 -5.84 10.42
CA GLU A 213 13.09 -5.27 9.18
C GLU A 213 11.67 -5.77 8.89
N ASN A 214 11.48 -7.09 8.91
CA ASN A 214 10.25 -7.73 8.46
C ASN A 214 9.08 -7.60 9.45
N PHE A 215 9.33 -7.16 10.69
CA PHE A 215 8.29 -6.98 11.70
C PHE A 215 8.37 -5.59 12.36
N LEU A 216 9.47 -5.27 13.06
CA LEU A 216 9.53 -4.04 13.86
C LEU A 216 9.45 -2.78 12.98
N ASN A 217 10.27 -2.66 11.95
CA ASN A 217 10.26 -1.51 11.05
C ASN A 217 8.98 -1.46 10.23
N LEU A 218 8.62 -2.58 9.59
CA LEU A 218 7.41 -2.74 8.77
C LEU A 218 6.13 -2.29 9.51
N TRP A 219 5.84 -2.92 10.64
CA TRP A 219 4.60 -2.65 11.36
C TRP A 219 4.63 -1.29 12.05
N SER A 220 5.80 -0.78 12.42
CA SER A 220 5.92 0.57 12.97
C SER A 220 5.51 1.62 11.95
N GLU A 221 5.95 1.48 10.71
CA GLU A 221 5.58 2.40 9.63
C GLU A 221 4.07 2.33 9.36
N ILE A 222 3.53 1.12 9.18
CA ILE A 222 2.10 0.91 8.88
C ILE A 222 1.20 1.43 10.00
N LEU A 223 1.52 1.14 11.26
CA LEU A 223 0.72 1.58 12.42
C LEU A 223 0.72 3.10 12.57
N MET A 224 1.87 3.75 12.39
CA MET A 224 1.97 5.22 12.41
C MET A 224 1.14 5.83 11.29
N MET A 225 1.22 5.28 10.07
CA MET A 225 0.42 5.72 8.92
C MET A 225 -1.09 5.55 9.14
N ALA A 226 -1.51 4.48 9.82
CA ALA A 226 -2.91 4.21 10.14
C ALA A 226 -3.42 4.94 11.41
N GLY A 227 -2.64 5.91 11.92
CA GLY A 227 -3.07 6.88 12.93
C GLY A 227 -2.71 6.56 14.38
N ALA A 228 -1.80 5.60 14.62
CA ALA A 228 -1.28 5.35 15.96
C ALA A 228 -0.66 6.62 16.57
N ALA A 229 -0.91 6.88 17.86
CA ALA A 229 -0.30 7.99 18.57
C ALA A 229 1.20 7.76 18.81
N SER A 230 1.58 6.52 19.10
CA SER A 230 2.98 6.13 19.21
C SER A 230 3.16 4.64 18.98
N VAL A 231 4.32 4.27 18.44
CA VAL A 231 4.76 2.89 18.33
C VAL A 231 6.14 2.77 18.97
N ARG A 232 6.26 1.93 19.99
CA ARG A 232 7.57 1.56 20.56
C ARG A 232 7.97 0.21 20.00
N GLN A 233 9.18 0.12 19.46
CA GLN A 233 9.77 -1.14 19.03
C GLN A 233 10.65 -1.71 20.16
N HIS A 234 10.57 -3.02 20.36
CA HIS A 234 11.41 -3.75 21.29
C HIS A 234 11.88 -5.06 20.65
N ASP A 235 13.19 -5.25 20.62
CA ASP A 235 13.81 -6.51 20.19
C ASP A 235 13.64 -7.54 21.29
N SER A 236 13.01 -8.68 20.97
CA SER A 236 12.73 -9.74 21.94
C SER A 236 14.00 -10.37 22.54
N THR A 237 15.14 -10.24 21.86
CA THR A 237 16.45 -10.75 22.31
C THR A 237 17.20 -9.76 23.21
N ALA A 238 16.71 -8.53 23.33
CA ALA A 238 17.37 -7.50 24.12
C ALA A 238 17.41 -7.85 25.62
N GLN A 239 18.54 -7.54 26.27
CA GLN A 239 18.74 -7.80 27.70
C GLN A 239 17.89 -6.88 28.60
N ASN A 240 17.45 -5.73 28.09
CA ASN A 240 16.65 -4.77 28.85
C ASN A 240 15.18 -5.20 28.89
N LYS A 241 14.74 -5.71 30.04
CA LYS A 241 13.38 -6.25 30.25
C LYS A 241 12.41 -5.26 30.89
N ASP A 242 12.90 -4.07 31.27
CA ASP A 242 12.10 -3.08 31.98
C ASP A 242 11.33 -2.18 31.01
N ILE A 243 10.29 -2.75 30.42
CA ILE A 243 9.34 -2.01 29.60
C ILE A 243 8.14 -1.63 30.48
N PRO A 244 7.82 -0.33 30.64
CA PRO A 244 6.66 0.10 31.42
C PRO A 244 5.36 -0.21 30.66
N LEU A 245 4.90 -1.46 30.68
CA LEU A 245 3.77 -1.94 29.87
C LEU A 245 2.47 -1.16 30.08
N GLY A 246 2.25 -0.60 31.28
CA GLY A 246 1.04 0.15 31.62
C GLY A 246 0.81 1.46 30.84
N ILE A 247 1.76 1.89 30.00
CA ILE A 247 1.58 3.06 29.12
C ILE A 247 0.99 2.72 27.74
N PHE A 248 0.96 1.43 27.37
CA PHE A 248 0.53 0.97 26.05
C PHE A 248 -0.92 0.47 26.09
N ASP A 249 -1.60 0.57 24.96
CA ASP A 249 -2.96 0.06 24.77
C ASP A 249 -2.98 -1.34 24.15
N LEU A 250 -1.88 -1.74 23.49
CA LEU A 250 -1.77 -2.98 22.73
C LEU A 250 -0.31 -3.43 22.62
N VAL A 251 -0.10 -4.74 22.68
CA VAL A 251 1.14 -5.39 22.20
C VAL A 251 0.84 -6.13 20.90
N VAL A 252 1.60 -5.83 19.85
CA VAL A 252 1.63 -6.64 18.62
C VAL A 252 2.95 -7.38 18.57
N THR A 253 2.89 -8.70 18.47
CA THR A 253 4.05 -9.57 18.60
C THR A 253 3.87 -10.88 17.83
N ASP A 254 4.92 -11.68 17.80
CA ASP A 254 4.96 -13.01 17.18
C ASP A 254 5.39 -14.08 18.19
N THR A 255 5.77 -15.26 17.70
CA THR A 255 6.20 -16.40 18.52
C THR A 255 7.51 -16.16 19.27
N SER A 256 8.29 -15.13 18.91
CA SER A 256 9.53 -14.77 19.61
C SER A 256 9.28 -14.01 20.92
N CYS A 257 8.03 -13.66 21.24
CA CYS A 257 7.70 -12.85 22.41
C CYS A 257 8.19 -13.49 23.73
N PRO A 258 8.94 -12.77 24.58
CA PRO A 258 9.41 -13.30 25.85
C PRO A 258 8.25 -13.62 26.81
N SER A 259 8.27 -14.80 27.43
CA SER A 259 7.20 -15.24 28.34
C SER A 259 7.04 -14.32 29.58
N SER A 260 8.11 -13.66 30.02
CA SER A 260 8.04 -12.67 31.09
C SER A 260 7.15 -11.48 30.70
N LEU A 261 7.27 -11.00 29.46
CA LEU A 261 6.45 -9.90 28.95
C LEU A 261 4.99 -10.33 28.84
N LEU A 262 4.72 -11.56 28.37
CA LEU A 262 3.37 -12.11 28.27
C LEU A 262 2.68 -12.19 29.65
N LYS A 263 3.38 -12.68 30.68
CA LYS A 263 2.84 -12.74 32.05
C LYS A 263 2.52 -11.35 32.61
N CYS A 264 3.38 -10.37 32.34
CA CYS A 264 3.14 -8.99 32.76
C CYS A 264 1.96 -8.37 32.00
N ALA A 265 1.85 -8.60 30.69
CA ALA A 265 0.72 -8.14 29.88
C ALA A 265 -0.61 -8.74 30.37
N GLU A 266 -0.63 -10.03 30.70
CA GLU A 266 -1.79 -10.71 31.26
C GLU A 266 -2.19 -10.11 32.62
N SER A 267 -1.22 -9.85 33.50
CA SER A 267 -1.46 -9.24 34.81
C SER A 267 -2.05 -7.83 34.71
N LEU A 268 -1.77 -7.11 33.62
CA LEU A 268 -2.28 -5.77 33.32
C LEU A 268 -3.54 -5.78 32.46
N ALA A 269 -4.06 -6.96 32.08
CA ALA A 269 -5.12 -7.12 31.09
C ALA A 269 -4.82 -6.41 29.74
N LEU A 270 -3.55 -6.26 29.40
CA LEU A 270 -3.08 -5.65 28.16
C LEU A 270 -3.27 -6.64 26.99
N PRO A 271 -4.00 -6.29 25.92
CA PRO A 271 -4.17 -7.17 24.78
C PRO A 271 -2.84 -7.47 24.08
N VAL A 272 -2.63 -8.75 23.74
CA VAL A 272 -1.47 -9.22 22.97
C VAL A 272 -1.98 -9.91 21.72
N VAL A 273 -1.61 -9.40 20.54
CA VAL A 273 -2.10 -9.89 19.25
C VAL A 273 -0.95 -10.13 18.26
N SER A 274 -1.24 -10.88 17.20
CA SER A 274 -0.36 -11.07 16.04
C SER A 274 -0.47 -9.93 15.04
N GLN A 275 0.45 -9.92 14.07
CA GLN A 275 0.35 -9.04 12.90
C GLN A 275 -0.93 -9.24 12.06
N GLU A 276 -1.54 -10.43 12.10
CA GLU A 276 -2.81 -10.67 11.37
C GLU A 276 -3.92 -9.75 11.87
N TRP A 277 -3.95 -9.45 13.17
CA TRP A 277 -4.94 -8.51 13.71
C TRP A 277 -4.78 -7.12 13.12
N VAL A 278 -3.53 -6.66 12.93
CA VAL A 278 -3.25 -5.37 12.29
C VAL A 278 -3.73 -5.38 10.84
N ILE A 279 -3.42 -6.46 10.10
CA ILE A 279 -3.83 -6.63 8.70
C ILE A 279 -5.35 -6.58 8.56
N GLN A 280 -6.07 -7.30 9.41
CA GLN A 280 -7.53 -7.33 9.35
C GLN A 280 -8.15 -5.98 9.73
N CYS A 281 -7.58 -5.23 10.68
CA CYS A 281 -8.00 -3.85 10.94
C CYS A 281 -7.84 -2.93 9.71
N LEU A 282 -6.78 -3.12 8.92
CA LEU A 282 -6.56 -2.34 7.69
C LEU A 282 -7.53 -2.73 6.57
N ILE A 283 -7.78 -4.04 6.39
CA ILE A 283 -8.70 -4.55 5.38
C ILE A 283 -10.14 -4.09 5.67
N VAL A 284 -10.60 -4.25 6.92
CA VAL A 284 -11.96 -3.88 7.34
C VAL A 284 -12.10 -2.37 7.53
N GLY A 285 -11.00 -1.66 7.81
CA GLY A 285 -11.00 -0.21 8.05
C GLY A 285 -11.43 0.19 9.45
N VAL A 286 -11.65 -0.75 10.36
CA VAL A 286 -11.97 -0.43 11.76
C VAL A 286 -11.18 -1.34 12.69
N LYS A 287 -11.09 -0.93 13.95
CA LYS A 287 -10.47 -1.76 14.98
C LYS A 287 -11.35 -2.99 15.26
N VAL A 288 -10.93 -4.16 14.77
CA VAL A 288 -11.59 -5.44 15.04
C VAL A 288 -11.27 -5.93 16.46
N GLY A 289 -12.08 -6.86 16.98
CA GLY A 289 -11.90 -7.36 18.34
C GLY A 289 -10.66 -8.23 18.49
N TYR A 290 -9.87 -8.00 19.55
CA TYR A 290 -8.57 -8.65 19.78
C TYR A 290 -8.58 -10.19 19.82
N ARG A 291 -9.76 -10.80 20.06
CA ARG A 291 -9.94 -12.25 20.23
C ARG A 291 -10.98 -12.85 19.29
N GLN A 292 -11.41 -12.11 18.26
CA GLN A 292 -12.47 -12.55 17.35
C GLN A 292 -12.06 -13.71 16.43
N HIS A 293 -10.77 -13.81 16.09
CA HIS A 293 -10.26 -14.86 15.22
C HIS A 293 -9.03 -15.58 15.81
N PRO A 294 -8.88 -16.91 15.66
CA PRO A 294 -7.72 -17.65 16.17
C PRO A 294 -6.36 -17.14 15.68
N LYS A 295 -6.30 -16.64 14.43
CA LYS A 295 -5.07 -16.08 13.82
C LYS A 295 -4.56 -14.81 14.52
N TYR A 296 -5.38 -14.17 15.35
CA TYR A 296 -4.95 -12.99 16.13
C TYR A 296 -4.10 -13.35 17.33
N LYS A 297 -4.04 -14.63 17.72
CA LYS A 297 -3.10 -15.06 18.76
C LYS A 297 -1.68 -14.95 18.23
N HIS A 298 -0.80 -14.30 18.98
CA HIS A 298 0.63 -14.16 18.65
C HIS A 298 1.36 -15.51 18.49
N THR A 299 0.83 -16.58 19.07
CA THR A 299 1.35 -17.95 18.94
C THR A 299 0.82 -18.71 17.73
N TYR A 300 -0.04 -18.10 16.90
CA TYR A 300 -0.60 -18.79 15.74
C TYR A 300 0.50 -19.06 14.70
N THR A 301 0.71 -20.33 14.40
CA THR A 301 1.52 -20.80 13.29
C THR A 301 0.62 -21.54 12.31
N SER A 302 0.70 -21.25 11.02
CA SER A 302 0.03 -22.04 9.99
C SER A 302 0.58 -23.47 10.05
N SER A 303 -0.26 -24.42 10.44
CA SER A 303 0.01 -25.87 10.40
C SER A 303 0.15 -26.38 8.98
#